data_AF-A0AAN4YFB6-F1
#
_entry.id   AF-A0AAN4YFB6-F1
#
_cell.length_a   1.000
_cell.length_b   1.000
_cell.length_c   1.000
_cell.angle_alpha   90.00
_cell.angle_beta   90.00
_cell.angle_gamma   90.00
#
_symmetry.space_group_name_H-M   'P 1'
#
loop_
_entity.id
_entity.type
_entity.pdbx_description
1 polymer ?
#
loop_
_entity_poly.entity_id
_entity_poly.type
_entity_poly.pdbx_seq_one_letter_code
_entity_poly.pdbx_strand_id
1 'polypeptide(L)'
;MSYTYLPSTPYDQYPTIIMTTNPSSRKTNHLLTNPRVSLLVHDWVSHRPPTRAPNPGGQRDGSPPPAATRSSLANLLLNLNTSALSSISTTIAGSARVLEPGSEEEAWCKEQHLENNTFEEEMGLFGQQQQQQPGQRRPSISIDDDVRVVTVRVREGRIADWKGGVRDWQVVLEGEDQPAPLVNGTLESQ
;
A
#
# COMPACT_ATOMS: atom_id res chain seq x y z
N MET A 1 -7.32 0.20 -6.59
CA MET A 1 -7.23 -0.94 -5.66
C MET A 1 -6.48 -0.44 -4.45
N SER A 2 -7.24 -0.09 -3.42
CA SER A 2 -6.74 0.01 -2.06
C SER A 2 -6.11 -1.32 -1.62
N TYR A 3 -5.24 -1.24 -0.63
CA TYR A 3 -4.68 -2.41 0.05
C TYR A 3 -4.57 -2.12 1.53
N THR A 4 -4.57 -3.16 2.34
CA THR A 4 -4.29 -3.06 3.78
C THR A 4 -3.15 -3.99 4.10
N TYR A 5 -2.08 -3.45 4.66
CA TYR A 5 -0.98 -4.26 5.19
C TYR A 5 -1.19 -4.49 6.69
N LEU A 6 -1.11 -5.75 7.10
CA LEU A 6 -1.10 -6.14 8.51
C LEU A 6 0.17 -6.95 8.80
N PRO A 7 0.90 -6.68 9.89
CA PRO A 7 2.11 -7.43 10.25
C PRO A 7 1.82 -8.89 10.59
N SER A 8 0.61 -9.17 11.08
CA SER A 8 0.08 -10.51 11.33
C SER A 8 -1.45 -10.45 11.38
N THR A 9 -2.10 -11.60 11.30
CA THR A 9 -3.55 -11.75 11.42
C THR A 9 -3.87 -12.91 12.37
N PRO A 10 -5.11 -13.02 12.88
CA PRO A 10 -5.54 -14.19 13.65
C PRO A 10 -5.40 -15.53 12.89
N TYR A 11 -5.33 -15.46 11.55
CA TYR A 11 -5.30 -16.62 10.65
C TYR A 11 -3.90 -16.96 10.14
N ASP A 12 -2.95 -16.02 10.26
CA ASP A 12 -1.61 -16.13 9.69
C ASP A 12 -0.60 -15.25 10.45
N GLN A 13 0.52 -15.85 10.85
CA GLN A 13 1.60 -15.16 11.56
C GLN A 13 2.49 -14.34 10.63
N TYR A 14 2.44 -14.62 9.32
CA TYR A 14 3.22 -13.87 8.34
C TYR A 14 2.55 -12.51 8.03
N PRO A 15 3.35 -11.50 7.65
CA PRO A 15 2.82 -10.24 7.16
C PRO A 15 1.92 -10.46 5.96
N THR A 16 0.75 -9.83 5.99
CA THR A 16 -0.33 -10.10 5.06
C THR A 16 -0.82 -8.81 4.43
N ILE A 17 -0.98 -8.84 3.10
CA ILE A 17 -1.59 -7.76 2.34
C ILE A 17 -3.01 -8.19 1.95
N ILE A 18 -4.00 -7.42 2.40
CA ILE A 18 -5.41 -7.60 2.05
C ILE A 18 -5.75 -6.68 0.88
N MET A 19 -6.44 -7.22 -0.11
CA MET A 19 -7.00 -6.45 -1.23
C MET A 19 -8.34 -7.06 -1.66
N THR A 20 -9.14 -6.28 -2.39
CA THR A 20 -10.38 -6.76 -3.01
C THR A 20 -10.22 -6.91 -4.52
N THR A 21 -10.98 -7.83 -5.11
CA THR A 21 -11.00 -8.07 -6.56
C THR A 21 -12.39 -8.45 -7.03
N ASN A 22 -12.74 -8.07 -8.26
CA ASN A 22 -14.00 -8.49 -8.87
C ASN A 22 -13.94 -10.00 -9.24
N PRO A 23 -14.93 -10.82 -8.85
CA PRO A 23 -14.95 -12.26 -9.10
C PRO A 23 -14.87 -12.63 -10.59
N SER A 24 -15.46 -11.83 -11.48
CA SER A 24 -15.46 -12.06 -12.93
C SER A 24 -14.15 -11.68 -13.62
N SER A 25 -13.20 -11.06 -12.90
CA SER A 25 -11.97 -10.57 -13.51
C SER A 25 -11.00 -11.71 -13.85
N ARG A 26 -10.20 -11.49 -14.90
CA ARG A 26 -9.08 -12.41 -15.23
C ARG A 26 -8.08 -12.53 -14.07
N LYS A 27 -7.91 -11.45 -13.28
CA LYS A 27 -7.04 -11.45 -12.10
C LYS A 27 -7.50 -12.53 -11.11
N THR A 28 -8.80 -12.57 -10.78
CA THR A 28 -9.34 -13.56 -9.86
C THR A 28 -9.14 -14.99 -10.37
N ASN A 29 -9.43 -15.24 -11.65
CA ASN A 29 -9.19 -16.55 -12.27
C ASN A 29 -7.70 -16.96 -12.19
N HIS A 30 -6.78 -16.04 -12.50
CA HIS A 30 -5.35 -16.31 -12.38
C HIS A 30 -4.93 -16.61 -10.94
N LEU A 31 -5.43 -15.86 -9.96
CA LEU A 31 -5.13 -16.08 -8.54
C LEU A 31 -5.62 -17.44 -8.05
N LEU A 32 -6.78 -17.91 -8.52
CA LEU A 32 -7.30 -19.25 -8.20
C LEU A 32 -6.43 -20.37 -8.81
N THR A 33 -5.92 -20.17 -10.02
CA THR A 33 -5.10 -21.18 -10.72
C THR A 33 -3.62 -21.18 -10.32
N ASN A 34 -3.07 -20.00 -9.98
CA ASN A 34 -1.69 -19.83 -9.59
C ASN A 34 -1.59 -18.83 -8.43
N PRO A 35 -1.46 -19.33 -7.18
CA PRO A 35 -1.38 -18.46 -6.01
C PRO A 35 -0.02 -17.74 -5.89
N ARG A 36 1.02 -18.10 -6.67
CA ARG A 36 2.30 -17.40 -6.60
C ARG A 36 2.23 -16.05 -7.30
N VAL A 37 2.40 -14.98 -6.53
CA VAL A 37 2.25 -13.61 -7.01
C VAL A 37 3.46 -12.75 -6.70
N SER A 38 3.62 -11.69 -7.48
CA SER A 38 4.61 -10.64 -7.29
C SER A 38 3.88 -9.29 -7.31
N LEU A 39 3.95 -8.55 -6.20
CA LEU A 39 3.33 -7.23 -6.05
C LEU A 39 4.40 -6.15 -6.22
N LEU A 40 4.17 -5.20 -7.14
CA LEU A 40 5.04 -4.04 -7.31
C LEU A 40 4.44 -2.84 -6.56
N VAL A 41 5.18 -2.31 -5.61
CA VAL A 41 4.87 -1.10 -4.85
C VAL A 41 5.87 -0.02 -5.25
N HIS A 42 5.43 1.21 -5.42
CA HIS A 42 6.29 2.36 -5.70
C HIS A 42 5.92 3.53 -4.78
N ASP A 43 6.89 4.37 -4.44
CA ASP A 43 6.69 5.52 -3.58
C ASP A 43 5.91 6.62 -4.32
N TRP A 44 4.67 6.90 -3.91
CA TRP A 44 3.95 8.06 -4.43
C TRP A 44 4.33 9.29 -3.63
N VAL A 45 4.71 10.36 -4.33
CA VAL A 45 4.90 11.67 -3.71
C VAL A 45 3.54 12.26 -3.37
N SER A 46 3.13 12.13 -2.10
CA SER A 46 1.96 12.86 -1.61
C SER A 46 2.31 14.34 -1.48
N HIS A 47 1.68 15.19 -2.28
CA HIS A 47 1.69 16.63 -2.08
C HIS A 47 0.79 17.00 -0.91
N ARG A 48 1.08 16.54 0.31
CA ARG A 48 0.67 17.38 1.44
C ARG A 48 1.51 18.65 1.27
N PRO A 49 0.90 19.83 1.03
CA PRO A 49 1.65 21.06 1.19
C PRO A 49 2.34 20.97 2.56
N PRO A 50 3.55 21.50 2.75
CA PRO A 50 4.15 21.60 4.07
C PRO A 50 3.32 22.59 4.92
N THR A 51 2.10 22.21 5.31
CA THR A 51 1.30 22.83 6.35
C THR A 51 1.63 22.10 7.64
N ARG A 52 2.86 22.25 8.11
CA ARG A 52 3.20 21.91 9.49
C ARG A 52 4.00 23.05 10.12
N ALA A 53 3.21 23.91 10.78
CA ALA A 53 3.48 24.80 11.91
C ALA A 53 4.67 25.79 11.85
N PRO A 54 4.48 27.06 12.24
CA PRO A 54 5.58 27.97 12.50
C PRO A 54 6.36 27.47 13.71
N ASN A 55 7.64 27.12 13.51
CA ASN A 55 8.55 26.79 14.61
C ASN A 55 8.91 28.10 15.36
N PRO A 56 8.64 28.24 16.67
CA PRO A 56 8.94 29.45 17.44
C PRO A 56 10.39 29.43 17.96
N GLY A 57 11.34 29.17 17.07
CA GLY A 57 12.76 29.03 17.43
C GLY A 57 13.60 28.95 16.17
N GLY A 58 14.17 30.08 15.78
CA GLY A 58 14.89 30.22 14.52
C GLY A 58 16.18 29.42 14.48
N GLN A 59 16.35 28.67 13.39
CA GLN A 59 17.63 28.52 12.70
C GLN A 59 17.33 28.05 11.27
N ARG A 60 17.91 28.77 10.30
CA ARG A 60 17.71 28.58 8.87
C ARG A 60 18.61 27.44 8.38
N ASP A 61 18.06 26.53 7.60
CA ASP A 61 18.75 25.98 6.43
C ASP A 61 17.73 25.45 5.41
N GLY A 62 17.76 26.00 4.19
CA GLY A 62 17.18 25.37 2.99
C GLY A 62 15.78 25.78 2.49
N SER A 63 15.08 26.77 3.05
CA SER A 63 13.74 27.16 2.54
C SER A 63 13.81 28.32 1.52
N PRO A 64 13.12 28.24 0.35
CA PRO A 64 13.03 29.37 -0.57
C PRO A 64 12.22 30.52 0.07
N PRO A 65 12.45 31.78 -0.36
CA PRO A 65 11.81 32.96 0.22
C PRO A 65 10.27 32.92 0.08
N PRO A 66 9.51 33.53 1.00
CA PRO A 66 8.03 33.47 1.06
C PRO A 66 7.29 34.07 -0.15
N ALA A 67 8.01 34.61 -1.13
CA ALA A 67 7.45 35.06 -2.41
C ALA A 67 7.33 33.93 -3.44
N ALA A 68 8.16 32.88 -3.37
CA ALA A 68 8.16 31.77 -4.32
C ALA A 68 6.96 30.82 -4.15
N THR A 69 6.29 30.84 -2.99
CA THR A 69 5.07 30.07 -2.71
C THR A 69 3.78 30.74 -3.22
N ARG A 70 3.87 31.91 -3.88
CA ARG A 70 2.68 32.63 -4.39
C ARG A 70 2.39 32.43 -5.87
N SER A 71 3.28 31.85 -6.67
CA SER A 71 3.01 31.61 -8.10
C SER A 71 2.68 30.15 -8.37
N SER A 72 1.60 29.93 -9.13
CA SER A 72 1.18 28.61 -9.59
C SER A 72 2.28 27.89 -10.36
N LEU A 73 3.12 28.64 -11.09
CA LEU A 73 4.27 28.11 -11.83
C LEU A 73 5.42 27.68 -10.92
N ALA A 74 5.74 28.41 -9.84
CA ALA A 74 6.77 27.97 -8.90
C ALA A 74 6.32 26.72 -8.12
N ASN A 75 5.05 26.65 -7.72
CA ASN A 75 4.48 25.42 -7.17
C ASN A 75 4.49 24.28 -8.19
N LEU A 76 4.14 24.54 -9.46
CA LEU A 76 4.23 23.53 -10.52
C LEU A 76 5.66 23.01 -10.71
N LEU A 77 6.66 23.88 -10.76
CA LEU A 77 8.07 23.49 -10.92
C LEU A 77 8.59 22.72 -9.70
N LEU A 78 8.19 23.11 -8.48
CA LEU A 78 8.50 22.35 -7.26
C LEU A 78 7.84 20.96 -7.29
N ASN A 79 6.58 20.91 -7.71
CA ASN A 79 5.82 19.66 -7.86
C ASN A 79 6.42 18.74 -8.93
N LEU A 80 6.91 19.30 -10.05
CA LEU A 80 7.60 18.55 -11.09
C LEU A 80 8.92 17.96 -10.60
N ASN A 81 9.73 18.75 -9.89
CA ASN A 81 11.00 18.27 -9.33
C ASN A 81 10.78 17.18 -8.28
N THR A 82 9.72 17.27 -7.48
CA THR A 82 9.41 16.24 -6.48
C THR A 82 8.85 14.97 -7.14
N SER A 83 7.99 15.11 -8.16
CA SER A 83 7.41 13.96 -8.89
C SER A 83 8.46 13.17 -9.67
N ALA A 84 9.52 13.83 -10.16
CA ALA A 84 10.64 13.20 -10.84
C ALA A 84 11.57 12.40 -9.89
N LEU A 85 11.42 12.55 -8.57
CA LEU A 85 12.21 11.85 -7.54
C LEU A 85 11.48 10.63 -6.94
N SER A 86 10.23 10.33 -7.33
CA SER A 86 9.62 9.01 -7.06
C SER A 86 10.44 7.95 -7.77
N SER A 87 11.04 7.06 -6.98
CA SER A 87 12.21 6.29 -7.43
C SER A 87 12.52 5.08 -6.59
N ILE A 88 11.76 4.87 -5.50
CA ILE A 88 11.88 3.70 -4.67
C ILE A 88 10.76 2.75 -5.07
N SER A 89 11.13 1.56 -5.50
CA SER A 89 10.16 0.51 -5.78
C SER A 89 10.52 -0.75 -5.02
N THR A 90 9.48 -1.48 -4.60
CA THR A 90 9.62 -2.77 -3.95
C THR A 90 8.80 -3.79 -4.72
N THR A 91 9.47 -4.86 -5.15
CA THR A 91 8.81 -6.06 -5.65
C THR A 91 8.69 -7.04 -4.50
N ILE A 92 7.46 -7.42 -4.15
CA ILE A 92 7.15 -8.30 -3.03
C ILE A 92 6.67 -9.63 -3.60
N ALA A 93 7.38 -10.72 -3.31
CA ALA A 93 6.96 -12.06 -3.67
C ALA A 93 6.13 -12.68 -2.53
N GLY A 94 5.05 -13.35 -2.90
CA GLY A 94 4.13 -13.91 -1.94
C GLY A 94 3.20 -14.99 -2.51
N SER A 95 2.37 -15.53 -1.62
CA SER A 95 1.30 -16.46 -1.97
C SER A 95 -0.05 -15.82 -1.71
N ALA A 96 -0.85 -15.70 -2.76
CA ALA A 96 -2.21 -15.20 -2.68
C ALA A 96 -3.20 -16.32 -2.35
N ARG A 97 -4.26 -15.97 -1.63
CA ARG A 97 -5.46 -16.77 -1.44
C ARG A 97 -6.67 -15.91 -1.68
N VAL A 98 -7.58 -16.37 -2.52
CA VAL A 98 -8.92 -15.80 -2.62
C VAL A 98 -9.74 -16.44 -1.51
N LEU A 99 -10.24 -15.64 -0.58
CA LEU A 99 -11.01 -16.15 0.56
C LEU A 99 -12.39 -16.62 0.09
N GLU A 100 -12.91 -17.64 0.78
CA GLU A 100 -14.22 -18.19 0.48
C GLU A 100 -15.33 -17.20 0.91
N PRO A 101 -16.33 -16.96 0.05
CA PRO A 101 -17.44 -16.07 0.37
C PRO A 101 -18.20 -16.52 1.62
N GLY A 102 -18.46 -15.60 2.55
CA GLY A 102 -19.19 -15.87 3.78
C GLY A 102 -18.37 -16.54 4.89
N SER A 103 -17.06 -16.71 4.70
CA SER A 103 -16.18 -17.18 5.77
C SER A 103 -15.92 -16.08 6.82
N GLU A 104 -15.65 -16.50 8.06
CA GLU A 104 -15.28 -15.58 9.16
C GLU A 104 -13.99 -14.81 8.82
N GLU A 105 -13.03 -15.46 8.19
CA GLU A 105 -11.80 -14.83 7.71
C GLU A 105 -12.09 -13.74 6.68
N GLU A 106 -12.99 -14.00 5.73
CA GLU A 106 -13.39 -13.00 4.74
C GLU A 106 -14.04 -11.78 5.39
N ALA A 107 -15.00 -12.00 6.30
CA ALA A 107 -15.70 -10.91 6.99
C ALA A 107 -14.73 -10.04 7.81
N TRP A 108 -13.85 -10.66 8.59
CA TRP A 108 -12.83 -9.96 9.36
C TRP A 108 -11.87 -9.17 8.46
N CYS A 109 -11.38 -9.78 7.38
CA CYS A 109 -10.52 -9.07 6.43
C CYS A 109 -11.23 -7.91 5.72
N LYS A 110 -12.52 -8.03 5.39
CA LYS A 110 -13.32 -6.92 4.82
C LYS A 110 -13.40 -5.75 5.80
N GLU A 111 -13.71 -6.02 7.06
CA GLU A 111 -13.80 -5.01 8.12
C GLU A 111 -12.45 -4.29 8.28
N GLN A 112 -11.37 -5.04 8.50
CA GLN A 112 -10.03 -4.46 8.61
C GLN A 112 -9.60 -3.69 7.36
N HIS A 113 -10.02 -4.14 6.18
CA HIS A 113 -9.73 -3.44 4.94
C HIS A 113 -10.47 -2.11 4.84
N LEU A 114 -11.76 -2.09 5.22
CA LEU A 114 -12.61 -0.90 5.19
C LEU A 114 -12.15 0.14 6.21
N GLU A 115 -11.85 -0.27 7.45
CA GLU A 115 -11.34 0.61 8.52
C GLU A 115 -10.05 1.34 8.13
N ASN A 116 -9.17 0.68 7.37
CA ASN A 116 -7.89 1.24 6.94
C ASN A 116 -7.98 2.04 5.62
N ASN A 117 -9.09 1.97 4.88
CA ASN A 117 -9.26 2.60 3.57
C ASN A 117 -10.45 3.57 3.53
N THR A 118 -10.60 4.37 4.57
CA THR A 118 -11.66 5.40 4.70
C THR A 118 -11.53 6.56 3.69
N PHE A 119 -10.39 6.70 3.00
CA PHE A 119 -10.16 7.79 2.04
C PHE A 119 -10.97 7.68 0.74
N GLU A 120 -11.43 6.49 0.32
CA GLU A 120 -12.31 6.38 -0.87
C GLU A 120 -13.70 7.01 -0.61
N GLU A 121 -14.19 7.01 0.63
CA GLU A 121 -15.43 7.71 1.01
C GLU A 121 -15.28 9.24 0.90
N GLU A 122 -14.11 9.78 1.27
CA GLU A 122 -13.84 11.22 1.24
C GLU A 122 -13.69 11.74 -0.21
N MET A 123 -13.10 10.95 -1.12
CA MET A 123 -12.96 11.36 -2.52
C MET A 123 -14.30 11.28 -3.30
N GLY A 124 -15.23 10.42 -2.86
CA GLY A 124 -16.62 10.43 -3.32
C GLY A 124 -17.44 11.65 -2.86
N LEU A 125 -17.05 12.27 -1.74
CA LEU A 125 -17.67 13.49 -1.19
C LEU A 125 -17.29 14.77 -1.97
N PHE A 126 -16.07 14.86 -2.51
CA PHE A 126 -15.62 16.04 -3.28
C PHE A 126 -16.12 16.07 -4.73
N GLY A 127 -16.60 14.96 -5.28
CA GLY A 127 -17.09 14.85 -6.67
C GLY A 127 -18.58 15.13 -6.87
N GLN A 128 -19.37 15.28 -5.80
CA GLN A 128 -20.83 15.44 -5.91
C GLN A 128 -21.36 16.64 -5.11
N GLN A 129 -21.01 17.86 -5.53
CA GLN A 129 -21.79 19.07 -5.23
C GLN A 129 -23.04 19.23 -6.13
N GLN A 130 -23.68 18.14 -6.55
CA GLN A 130 -25.00 18.22 -7.20
C GLN A 130 -26.07 17.60 -6.30
N GLN A 131 -26.78 18.53 -5.64
CA GLN A 131 -28.14 18.44 -5.10
C GLN A 131 -28.42 17.27 -4.13
N GLN A 132 -28.17 17.53 -2.86
CA GLN A 132 -28.71 16.74 -1.75
C GLN A 132 -30.20 17.06 -1.57
N GLN A 133 -31.07 16.06 -1.69
CA GLN A 133 -32.38 16.04 -1.04
C GLN A 133 -32.23 15.45 0.37
N PRO A 134 -32.82 16.06 1.42
CA PRO A 134 -32.67 15.58 2.79
C PRO A 134 -33.59 14.37 3.03
N GLY A 135 -33.02 13.20 3.31
CA GLY A 135 -33.77 12.01 3.73
C GLY A 135 -33.26 10.67 3.21
N GLN A 136 -32.38 10.65 2.20
CA GLN A 136 -31.73 9.42 1.77
C GLN A 136 -30.29 9.38 2.27
N ARG A 137 -30.03 8.54 3.28
CA ARG A 137 -28.69 8.01 3.49
C ARG A 137 -28.28 7.35 2.18
N ARG A 138 -27.35 7.97 1.46
CA ARG A 138 -26.67 7.28 0.36
C ARG A 138 -26.06 6.02 0.96
N PRO A 139 -26.18 4.85 0.32
CA PRO A 139 -25.40 3.70 0.74
C PRO A 139 -23.95 4.18 0.73
N SER A 140 -23.29 4.08 1.89
CA SER A 140 -21.83 4.06 1.94
C SER A 140 -21.37 3.12 0.83
N ILE A 141 -20.19 3.35 0.25
CA ILE A 141 -19.58 2.37 -0.65
C ILE A 141 -19.34 1.12 0.21
N SER A 142 -20.38 0.30 0.32
CA SER A 142 -20.28 -1.08 0.72
C SER A 142 -19.32 -1.66 -0.29
N ILE A 143 -18.24 -2.25 0.19
CA ILE A 143 -17.60 -3.36 -0.49
C ILE A 143 -18.76 -4.21 -1.00
N ASP A 144 -19.08 -4.09 -2.30
CA ASP A 144 -20.25 -4.75 -2.88
C ASP A 144 -20.19 -6.21 -2.44
N ASP A 145 -21.32 -6.83 -2.11
CA ASP A 145 -21.36 -8.28 -1.84
C ASP A 145 -20.75 -9.10 -3.01
N ASP A 146 -20.59 -8.45 -4.17
CA ASP A 146 -19.97 -8.96 -5.39
C ASP A 146 -18.44 -8.76 -5.48
N VAL A 147 -17.71 -8.44 -4.40
CA VAL A 147 -16.23 -8.47 -4.43
C VAL A 147 -15.63 -9.58 -3.56
N ARG A 148 -14.56 -10.18 -4.07
CA ARG A 148 -13.79 -11.22 -3.38
C ARG A 148 -12.63 -10.59 -2.61
N VAL A 149 -12.41 -11.07 -1.39
CA VAL A 149 -11.22 -10.72 -0.62
C VAL A 149 -10.06 -11.62 -1.03
N VAL A 150 -8.90 -11.00 -1.19
CA VAL A 150 -7.63 -11.68 -1.44
C VAL A 150 -6.66 -11.32 -0.33
N THR A 151 -6.07 -12.33 0.29
CA THR A 151 -4.94 -12.18 1.20
C THR A 151 -3.67 -12.61 0.49
N VAL A 152 -2.59 -11.84 0.62
CA VAL A 152 -1.28 -12.19 0.09
C VAL A 152 -0.32 -12.31 1.27
N ARG A 153 0.13 -13.53 1.52
CA ARG A 153 1.20 -13.81 2.47
C ARG A 153 2.53 -13.34 1.89
N VAL A 154 3.17 -12.39 2.56
CA VAL A 154 4.47 -11.85 2.19
C VAL A 154 5.58 -12.80 2.63
N ARG A 155 6.55 -13.07 1.75
CA ARG A 155 7.68 -13.96 2.03
C ARG A 155 9.02 -13.27 1.90
N GLU A 156 9.20 -12.56 0.81
CA GLU A 156 10.46 -11.94 0.45
C GLU A 156 10.19 -10.80 -0.53
N GLY A 157 11.22 -10.03 -0.82
CA GLY A 157 11.14 -9.02 -1.84
C GLY A 157 12.45 -8.37 -2.15
N ARG A 158 12.37 -7.43 -3.08
CA ARG A 158 13.50 -6.66 -3.61
C ARG A 158 13.14 -5.19 -3.61
N ILE A 159 13.98 -4.38 -2.99
CA ILE A 159 13.87 -2.92 -2.98
C ILE A 159 14.90 -2.36 -3.94
N ALA A 160 14.47 -1.49 -4.84
CA ALA A 160 15.32 -0.66 -5.68
C ALA A 160 15.19 0.81 -5.23
N ASP A 161 16.31 1.50 -5.07
CA ASP A 161 16.36 2.93 -4.73
C ASP A 161 16.68 3.81 -5.96
N TRP A 162 16.49 5.13 -5.84
CA TRP A 162 16.83 6.08 -6.91
C TRP A 162 18.31 6.09 -7.31
N LYS A 163 19.21 5.70 -6.41
CA LYS A 163 20.65 5.71 -6.67
C LYS A 163 21.08 4.46 -7.43
N GLY A 164 20.14 3.58 -7.81
CA GLY A 164 20.39 2.32 -8.48
C GLY A 164 20.78 1.18 -7.54
N GLY A 165 20.71 1.39 -6.23
CA GLY A 165 20.92 0.35 -5.23
C GLY A 165 19.76 -0.64 -5.22
N VAL A 166 20.09 -1.94 -5.16
CA VAL A 166 19.12 -3.03 -5.08
C VAL A 166 19.43 -3.89 -3.87
N ARG A 167 18.42 -4.18 -3.05
CA ARG A 167 18.55 -5.03 -1.86
C ARG A 167 17.42 -6.05 -1.81
N ASP A 168 17.79 -7.29 -1.58
CA ASP A 168 16.84 -8.36 -1.29
C ASP A 168 16.59 -8.47 0.22
N TRP A 169 15.41 -8.92 0.59
CA TRP A 169 15.00 -9.16 1.96
C TRP A 169 14.07 -10.36 2.05
N GLN A 170 14.04 -10.99 3.21
CA GLN A 170 13.17 -12.12 3.51
C GLN A 170 12.51 -11.91 4.87
N VAL A 171 11.25 -12.31 5.01
CA VAL A 171 10.56 -12.32 6.29
C VAL A 171 11.09 -13.49 7.12
N VAL A 172 11.57 -13.17 8.32
CA VAL A 172 11.98 -14.15 9.33
C VAL A 172 10.99 -14.06 10.48
N LEU A 173 10.37 -15.19 10.86
CA LEU A 173 9.51 -15.23 12.04
C LEU A 173 10.36 -15.34 13.31
N GLU A 174 9.92 -14.69 14.38
CA GLU A 174 10.57 -14.83 15.69
C GLU A 174 10.49 -16.28 16.16
N GLY A 175 11.64 -16.95 16.26
CA GLY A 175 11.75 -18.35 16.70
C GLY A 175 12.05 -19.37 15.58
N GLU A 176 12.11 -18.95 14.31
CA GLU A 176 12.70 -19.79 13.25
C GLU A 176 14.22 -19.55 13.21
N ASP A 177 15.01 -20.61 13.42
CA ASP A 177 16.46 -20.57 13.23
C ASP A 177 16.76 -20.15 11.79
N GLN A 178 17.48 -19.04 11.60
CA GLN A 178 17.90 -18.61 10.27
C GLN A 178 18.78 -19.72 9.65
N PRO A 179 18.41 -20.29 8.50
CA PRO A 179 19.38 -21.07 7.74
C PRO A 179 20.53 -20.12 7.37
N ALA A 180 21.75 -20.50 7.71
CA ALA A 180 22.95 -19.72 7.38
C ALA A 180 22.91 -19.33 5.89
N PRO A 181 23.25 -18.07 5.53
CA PRO A 181 23.21 -17.64 4.14
C PRO A 181 24.13 -18.53 3.31
N LEU A 182 23.54 -19.38 2.47
CA LEU A 182 24.26 -20.24 1.55
C LEU A 182 24.82 -19.37 0.42
N VAL A 183 26.04 -18.87 0.58
CA VAL A 183 26.80 -18.30 -0.53
C VAL A 183 27.23 -19.47 -1.43
N ASN A 184 26.63 -19.56 -2.62
CA ASN A 184 26.93 -20.58 -3.64
C ASN A 184 26.66 -22.04 -3.23
N GLY A 185 25.72 -22.30 -2.33
CA GLY A 185 25.24 -23.67 -2.06
C GLY A 185 26.22 -24.58 -1.30
N THR A 186 27.27 -24.04 -0.69
CA THR A 186 28.17 -24.79 0.22
C THR A 186 28.08 -24.23 1.62
N LEU A 187 27.82 -25.10 2.60
CA LEU A 187 27.96 -24.79 4.03
C LEU A 187 29.45 -24.54 4.31
N GLU A 188 29.82 -23.38 4.84
CA GLU A 188 31.16 -23.17 5.41
C GLU A 188 31.29 -24.08 6.65
N SER A 189 32.04 -25.17 6.49
CA SER A 189 32.56 -25.93 7.63
C SER A 189 33.77 -25.19 8.19
N GLN A 190 33.73 -24.85 9.48
CA GLN A 190 34.88 -24.36 10.26
C GLN A 190 36.05 -25.35 10.24
#